data_AF-A0A382WUL2-F1
#
_entry.id   AF-A0A382WUL2-F1
#
_cell.length_a   1.000
_cell.length_b   1.000
_cell.length_c   1.000
_cell.angle_alpha   90.00
_cell.angle_beta   90.00
_cell.angle_gamma   90.00
#
_symmetry.space_group_name_H-M   'P 1'
#
loop_
_entity.id
_entity.type
_entity.pdbx_description
1 polymer ?
#
loop_
_entity_poly.entity_id
_entity_poly.type
_entity_poly.pdbx_seq_one_letter_code
_entity_poly.pdbx_strand_id
1 'polypeptide(L)' 'MKITGIQTLRLDEFSNVLWVTIHTDEGISGLGETFFGVKAVEA' A
#
# COMPACT_ATOMS: atom_id res chain seq x y z
N MET A 1 -4.66 -12.16 -14.96
CA MET A 1 -4.23 -11.14 -13.99
C MET A 1 -5.44 -10.38 -13.48
N LYS A 2 -5.82 -10.63 -12.23
CA LYS A 2 -6.84 -9.88 -11.48
C LYS A 2 -6.28 -9.49 -10.11
N ILE A 3 -6.67 -8.31 -9.62
CA ILE A 3 -6.35 -7.88 -8.26
C ILE A 3 -7.26 -8.62 -7.28
N THR A 4 -6.69 -9.22 -6.26
CA THR A 4 -7.38 -10.00 -5.22
C THR A 4 -7.33 -9.34 -3.85
N GLY A 5 -6.43 -8.38 -3.63
CA GLY A 5 -6.32 -7.67 -2.37
C GLY A 5 -5.47 -6.42 -2.46
N ILE A 6 -5.72 -5.50 -1.54
CA ILE A 6 -4.96 -4.27 -1.33
C ILE A 6 -4.64 -4.21 0.15
N GLN A 7 -3.36 -3.99 0.48
CA GLN A 7 -2.88 -3.83 1.85
C GLN A 7 -2.15 -2.49 1.97
N THR A 8 -2.48 -1.73 3.01
CA THR A 8 -1.78 -0.52 3.40
C THR A 8 -0.85 -0.81 4.60
N LEU A 9 0.32 -0.15 4.65
CA LEU A 9 1.23 -0.19 5.79
C LEU A 9 1.70 1.22 6.13
N ARG A 10 1.53 1.59 7.40
CA ARG A 10 1.97 2.86 7.95
C ARG A 10 2.81 2.61 9.20
N LEU A 11 3.96 3.27 9.27
CA LEU A 11 4.87 3.20 10.41
C LEU A 11 4.89 4.56 11.12
N ASP A 12 4.85 4.55 12.45
CA ASP A 12 4.81 5.80 13.22
C ASP A 12 6.15 6.55 13.13
N GLU A 13 7.27 5.83 12.99
CA GLU A 13 8.60 6.40 12.75
C GLU A 13 8.69 7.15 11.40
N PHE A 14 7.84 6.78 10.43
CA PHE A 14 7.77 7.39 9.10
C PHE A 14 6.36 7.88 8.80
N SER A 15 5.84 8.76 9.65
CA SER A 15 4.44 9.21 9.62
C SER A 15 3.97 9.84 8.30
N ASN A 16 4.90 10.24 7.43
CA ASN A 16 4.62 10.84 6.12
C ASN A 16 4.66 9.83 4.97
N VAL A 17 4.98 8.56 5.21
CA VAL A 17 5.05 7.51 4.19
C VAL A 17 3.86 6.57 4.33
N LEU A 18 3.32 6.14 3.18
CA LEU A 18 2.38 5.03 3.11
C LEU A 18 2.87 4.05 2.04
N TRP A 19 2.96 2.78 2.41
CA TRP A 19 3.20 1.70 1.46
C TRP A 19 1.88 1.00 1.12
N VAL A 20 1.75 0.60 -0.14
CA VAL A 20 0.62 -0.19 -0.64
C VAL A 20 1.16 -1.45 -1.29
N THR A 21 0.62 -2.61 -0.90
CA THR A 21 0.86 -3.88 -1.58
C THR A 21 -0.42 -4.31 -2.30
N ILE A 22 -0.30 -4.57 -3.60
CA ILE A 22 -1.40 -5.10 -4.43
C ILE A 22 -1.15 -6.59 -4.64
N HIS A 23 -2.10 -7.44 -4.25
CA HIS A 23 -2.04 -8.88 -4.47
C HIS A 23 -2.84 -9.27 -5.72
N THR A 24 -2.33 -10.25 -6.49
CA THR A 24 -3.03 -10.80 -7.65
C THR A 24 -3.40 -12.27 -7.50
N ASP A 25 -4.32 -12.74 -8.34
CA ASP A 25 -4.71 -14.15 -8.46
C ASP A 25 -3.60 -15.05 -9.01
N GLU A 26 -2.53 -14.47 -9.54
CA GLU A 26 -1.35 -15.17 -10.05
C GLU A 26 -0.24 -15.33 -8.99
N GLY A 27 -0.47 -14.88 -7.76
CA GLY A 27 0.50 -14.95 -6.66
C GLY A 27 1.61 -13.90 -6.73
N ILE A 28 1.49 -12.92 -7.63
CA ILE A 28 2.42 -11.79 -7.74
C ILE A 28 1.93 -10.67 -6.82
N SER A 29 2.87 -9.99 -6.16
CA SER A 29 2.57 -8.79 -5.37
C SER A 29 3.37 -7.59 -5.88
N GLY A 30 2.68 -6.46 -6.08
CA GLY A 30 3.28 -5.19 -6.48
C GLY A 30 3.37 -4.23 -5.30
N LEU A 31 4.53 -3.59 -5.13
CA LEU A 31 4.75 -2.58 -4.10
C LEU A 31 4.63 -1.17 -4.70
N GLY A 32 3.86 -0.32 -4.04
CA GLY A 32 3.78 1.12 -4.29
C GLY A 32 4.06 1.92 -3.03
N GLU A 33 4.38 3.20 -3.21
CA GLU A 33 4.68 4.14 -2.13
C GLU A 33 4.15 5.53 -2.49
N THR A 34 3.75 6.29 -1.48
CA THR A 34 3.53 7.74 -1.57
C THR A 34 4.07 8.47 -0.34
N PHE A 35 4.20 9.79 -0.46
CA PHE A 35 4.71 10.67 0.58
C PHE A 35 3.80 11.89 0.77
N PHE A 36 3.60 12.28 2.04
CA PHE A 36 2.64 13.27 2.52
C PHE A 36 1.17 12.87 2.42
N GLY A 37 0.34 13.48 3.27
CA GLY A 37 -1.11 13.29 3.25
C GLY A 37 -1.57 11.88 3.62
N VAL A 38 -0.73 11.08 4.27
CA VAL A 38 -0.94 9.64 4.49
C VAL A 38 -2.33 9.29 5.02
N LYS A 39 -2.79 9.97 6.08
CA LYS A 39 -4.12 9.71 6.67
C LYS A 39 -5.29 9.96 5.72
N ALA A 40 -5.10 10.81 4.70
CA ALA A 40 -6.13 11.11 3.71
C ALA A 40 -6.20 10.08 2.57
N VAL A 41 -5.13 9.29 2.38
CA VAL A 41 -4.99 8.33 1.27
C VAL A 41 -4.93 6.87 1.73
N GLU A 42 -4.92 6.62 3.04
CA GLU A 42 -4.99 5.29 3.66
C GLU A 42 -6.42 4.71 3.54
N ALA A 43 -6.52 3.39 3.32
CA ALA A 43 -7.77 2.63 3.14
C ALA A 43 -7.77 1.38 4.03
#